data_AF-A0A5C5X1I5-F1
#
_entry.id   AF-A0A5C5X1I5-F1
#
_cell.length_a   1.000
_cell.length_b   1.000
_cell.length_c   1.000
_cell.angle_alpha   90.00
_cell.angle_beta   90.00
_cell.angle_gamma   90.00
#
_symmetry.space_group_name_H-M   'P 1'
#
loop_
_entity.id
_entity.type
_entity.pdbx_description
1 polymer ?
#
loop_
_entity_poly.entity_id
_entity_poly.type
_entity_poly.pdbx_seq_one_letter_code
_entity_poly.pdbx_strand_id
1 'polypeptide(L)'
;MNRLLLCPLIIFLFLGQASAAEGDPLAVRAWDDGIVSIETQWGLHVIVSSGGTPDADLSAEADRVVKITDATDHILSRPPNQAAPEWIAASDYDADDPNALFVQSIDKNALQINVDGVCVIIATRQWQASEVPGEMKVDVLVITDASAAQLTSEPTASTQQFLHPRYVVPLMIAQSQQNSSEVLDHNTLAVSAADRDEEATKTILLSHTPWEMPADLTTLFDNMEGACSDSQKVFAELSAAQLNFQPANGTHTPRWNVEHMMGRQLQFFSQIYHAFDAEIPVMNLNPKQMPADYEFAHPQWDGAEEARQMQRVSEFCRRFAYLLDGMKADEKAPGSRWPSLRALLVQMDRHYQEHTANTIKKFELAGWPEE
;
A
#
# COMPACT_ATOMS: atom_id res chain seq x y z
N MET A 1 -53.15 -18.06 29.34
CA MET A 1 -51.87 -18.66 28.93
C MET A 1 -51.21 -17.71 27.94
N ASN A 2 -50.31 -16.87 28.44
CA ASN A 2 -49.57 -15.87 27.66
C ASN A 2 -48.41 -16.55 26.92
N ARG A 3 -48.36 -16.46 25.60
CA ARG A 3 -47.16 -16.77 24.82
C ARG A 3 -46.63 -15.46 24.23
N LEU A 4 -45.58 -14.94 24.87
CA LEU A 4 -44.73 -13.87 24.36
C LEU A 4 -43.90 -14.45 23.20
N LEU A 5 -44.20 -14.02 21.98
CA LEU A 5 -43.33 -14.16 20.82
C LEU A 5 -42.33 -13.00 20.87
N LEU A 6 -41.11 -13.30 21.32
CA LEU A 6 -39.95 -12.42 21.12
C LEU A 6 -39.53 -12.52 19.65
N CYS A 7 -39.88 -11.52 18.86
CA CYS A 7 -39.24 -11.26 17.57
C CYS A 7 -37.85 -10.65 17.85
N PRO A 8 -36.74 -11.25 17.41
CA PRO A 8 -35.48 -10.52 17.36
C PRO A 8 -35.61 -9.43 16.30
N LEU A 9 -35.62 -8.19 16.76
CA LEU A 9 -35.53 -7.00 15.93
C LEU A 9 -34.17 -7.04 15.21
N ILE A 10 -34.17 -7.41 13.93
CA ILE A 10 -33.03 -7.25 13.04
C ILE A 10 -32.85 -5.74 12.85
N ILE A 11 -31.97 -5.14 13.65
CA ILE A 11 -31.53 -3.78 13.46
C ILE A 11 -30.62 -3.81 12.22
N PHE A 12 -31.17 -3.44 11.06
CA PHE A 12 -30.39 -2.98 9.93
C PHE A 12 -29.70 -1.67 10.35
N LEU A 13 -28.50 -1.79 10.91
CA LEU A 13 -27.59 -0.66 11.03
C LEU A 13 -27.13 -0.34 9.61
N PHE A 14 -27.71 0.72 9.05
CA PHE A 14 -27.12 1.45 7.93
C PHE A 14 -25.79 2.02 8.40
N LEU A 15 -24.73 1.22 8.28
CA LEU A 15 -23.36 1.74 8.26
C LEU A 15 -23.28 2.58 6.99
N GLY A 16 -23.03 3.88 7.16
CA GLY A 16 -22.72 4.75 6.04
C GLY A 16 -21.65 4.08 5.20
N GLN A 17 -21.96 3.86 3.92
CA GLN A 17 -20.95 3.42 2.97
C GLN A 17 -19.96 4.59 2.89
N ALA A 18 -18.82 4.46 3.58
CA ALA A 18 -17.65 5.25 3.23
C ALA A 18 -17.39 4.94 1.75
N SER A 19 -17.65 5.92 0.90
CA SER A 19 -17.32 5.84 -0.52
C SER A 19 -15.79 5.77 -0.58
N ALA A 20 -15.26 4.66 -1.11
CA ALA A 20 -13.83 4.57 -1.37
C ALA A 20 -13.48 5.61 -2.45
N ALA A 21 -12.43 6.40 -2.21
CA ALA A 21 -11.80 7.19 -3.27
C ALA A 21 -11.06 6.25 -4.23
N GLU A 22 -10.86 6.69 -5.46
CA GLU A 22 -10.01 6.01 -6.44
C GLU A 22 -8.53 6.07 -5.99
N GLY A 23 -7.74 5.05 -6.34
CA GLY A 23 -6.29 5.00 -6.13
C GLY A 23 -5.83 4.25 -4.87
N ASP A 24 -4.96 3.26 -5.05
CA ASP A 24 -4.22 2.56 -4.02
C ASP A 24 -3.21 3.50 -3.32
N PRO A 25 -2.97 3.32 -2.01
CA PRO A 25 -2.05 4.19 -1.28
C PRO A 25 -0.58 3.87 -1.61
N LEU A 26 0.17 4.92 -1.89
CA LEU A 26 1.62 4.96 -2.03
C LEU A 26 2.26 5.33 -0.68
N ALA A 27 3.36 4.68 -0.32
CA ALA A 27 4.22 5.12 0.76
C ALA A 27 5.41 5.91 0.21
N VAL A 28 5.55 7.16 0.63
CA VAL A 28 6.74 7.99 0.40
C VAL A 28 7.55 8.01 1.69
N ARG A 29 8.77 7.46 1.66
CA ARG A 29 9.63 7.39 2.83
C ARG A 29 10.86 8.28 2.73
N ALA A 30 11.16 8.99 3.82
CA ALA A 30 12.38 9.75 3.98
C ALA A 30 13.47 8.90 4.64
N TRP A 31 14.70 9.07 4.19
CA TRP A 31 15.87 8.43 4.75
C TRP A 31 17.00 9.45 4.87
N ASP A 32 18.06 9.08 5.61
CA ASP A 32 19.24 9.93 5.74
C ASP A 32 19.89 10.25 4.39
N ASP A 33 20.68 11.33 4.36
CA ASP A 33 21.47 11.76 3.21
C ASP A 33 20.67 12.06 1.92
N GLY A 34 19.43 12.53 2.09
CA GLY A 34 18.58 12.96 0.97
C GLY A 34 18.09 11.79 0.11
N ILE A 35 17.88 10.64 0.75
CA ILE A 35 17.37 9.43 0.12
C ILE A 35 15.86 9.35 0.34
N VAL A 36 15.14 8.96 -0.70
CA VAL A 36 13.69 8.77 -0.68
C VAL A 36 13.40 7.37 -1.18
N SER A 37 12.43 6.68 -0.58
CA SER A 37 11.88 5.48 -1.20
C SER A 37 10.38 5.60 -1.44
N ILE A 38 9.93 4.96 -2.52
CA ILE A 38 8.55 4.96 -2.99
C ILE A 38 8.10 3.52 -3.10
N GLU A 39 7.08 3.13 -2.34
CA GLU A 39 6.57 1.76 -2.28
C GLU A 39 5.07 1.72 -2.56
N THR A 40 4.66 0.88 -3.52
CA THR A 40 3.27 0.78 -4.00
C THR A 40 2.49 -0.35 -3.33
N GLN A 41 1.16 -0.32 -3.46
CA GLN A 41 0.30 -1.44 -3.05
C GLN A 41 0.61 -2.75 -3.78
N TRP A 42 1.16 -2.67 -4.98
CA TRP A 42 1.57 -3.82 -5.78
C TRP A 42 2.96 -4.36 -5.42
N GLY A 43 3.61 -3.80 -4.41
CA GLY A 43 4.92 -4.23 -3.93
C GLY A 43 6.04 -3.90 -4.91
N LEU A 44 5.88 -2.84 -5.71
CA LEU A 44 6.98 -2.23 -6.44
C LEU A 44 7.66 -1.17 -5.57
N HIS A 45 8.99 -1.20 -5.51
CA HIS A 45 9.79 -0.37 -4.63
C HIS A 45 10.96 0.30 -5.37
N VAL A 46 10.94 1.63 -5.40
CA VAL A 46 12.00 2.46 -6.01
C VAL A 46 12.66 3.32 -4.94
N ILE A 47 13.98 3.34 -4.91
CA ILE A 47 14.78 4.28 -4.14
C ILE A 47 15.33 5.36 -5.07
N VAL A 48 15.22 6.61 -4.65
CA VAL A 48 15.81 7.77 -5.31
C VAL A 48 16.83 8.42 -4.39
N SER A 49 18.06 8.61 -4.87
CA SER A 49 19.10 9.32 -4.12
C SER A 49 19.55 10.61 -4.82
N SER A 50 19.72 11.69 -4.03
CA SER A 50 20.19 12.98 -4.55
C SER A 50 21.68 13.25 -4.32
N GLY A 51 22.37 12.36 -3.61
CA GLY A 51 23.78 12.53 -3.25
C GLY A 51 24.30 11.49 -2.26
N GLY A 52 23.41 10.98 -1.39
CA GLY A 52 23.66 9.82 -0.55
C GLY A 52 23.78 8.51 -1.34
N THR A 53 24.41 7.52 -0.72
CA THR A 53 24.36 6.13 -1.18
C THR A 53 23.49 5.37 -0.19
N PRO A 54 22.37 4.77 -0.62
CA PRO A 54 21.57 3.94 0.27
C PRO A 54 22.44 2.82 0.84
N ASP A 55 22.21 2.48 2.10
CA ASP A 55 22.89 1.35 2.71
C ASP A 55 22.51 0.04 1.99
N ALA A 56 23.25 -1.02 2.30
CA ALA A 56 23.11 -2.30 1.61
C ALA A 56 21.76 -2.97 1.88
N ASP A 57 21.19 -2.78 3.08
CA ASP A 57 19.94 -3.43 3.48
C ASP A 57 18.78 -2.74 2.76
N LEU A 58 18.73 -1.40 2.81
CA LEU A 58 17.75 -0.60 2.08
C LEU A 58 17.82 -0.85 0.57
N SER A 59 19.03 -0.95 0.01
CA SER A 59 19.22 -1.26 -1.42
C SER A 59 18.76 -2.66 -1.80
N ALA A 60 18.87 -3.64 -0.90
CA ALA A 60 18.48 -5.03 -1.15
C ALA A 60 16.96 -5.22 -1.17
N GLU A 61 16.22 -4.34 -0.49
CA GLU A 61 14.75 -4.34 -0.47
C GLU A 61 14.11 -3.65 -1.68
N ALA A 62 14.88 -2.90 -2.48
CA ALA A 62 14.36 -2.17 -3.63
C ALA A 62 14.49 -2.96 -4.92
N ASP A 63 13.46 -2.84 -5.76
CA ASP A 63 13.51 -3.35 -7.13
C ASP A 63 14.48 -2.51 -7.98
N ARG A 64 14.51 -1.19 -7.71
CA ARG A 64 15.40 -0.24 -8.38
C ARG A 64 15.89 0.86 -7.45
N VAL A 65 17.15 1.24 -7.69
CA VAL A 65 17.81 2.42 -7.11
C VAL A 65 18.17 3.35 -8.27
N VAL A 66 17.71 4.59 -8.22
CA VAL A 66 17.93 5.62 -9.25
C VAL A 66 18.55 6.85 -8.59
N LYS A 67 19.46 7.55 -9.27
CA LYS A 67 19.93 8.85 -8.81
C LYS A 67 19.15 9.95 -9.50
N ILE A 68 18.88 11.06 -8.80
CA ILE A 68 18.21 12.23 -9.39
C ILE A 68 18.95 12.73 -10.64
N THR A 69 20.28 12.59 -10.67
CA THR A 69 21.12 13.02 -11.80
C THR A 69 21.12 12.06 -12.99
N ASP A 70 20.54 10.86 -12.85
CA ASP A 70 20.53 9.87 -13.92
C ASP A 70 19.44 10.25 -14.94
N ALA A 71 19.81 10.25 -16.22
CA ALA A 71 18.85 10.38 -17.30
C ALA A 71 17.97 9.11 -17.34
N THR A 72 16.76 9.22 -16.80
CA THR A 72 15.83 8.10 -16.63
C THR A 72 14.54 8.41 -17.37
N ASP A 73 14.09 7.49 -18.21
CA ASP A 73 12.74 7.50 -18.79
C ASP A 73 12.27 6.05 -18.89
N HIS A 74 11.83 5.49 -17.75
CA HIS A 74 11.61 4.06 -17.59
C HIS A 74 10.35 3.77 -16.79
N ILE A 75 9.91 2.52 -16.90
CA ILE A 75 8.76 1.98 -16.22
C ILE A 75 9.20 0.75 -15.44
N LEU A 76 8.90 0.75 -14.15
CA LEU A 76 8.98 -0.45 -13.32
C LEU A 76 7.58 -1.08 -13.30
N SER A 77 7.43 -2.28 -13.84
CA SER A 77 6.16 -3.01 -13.86
C SER A 77 6.40 -4.48 -13.59
N ARG A 78 5.38 -5.17 -13.07
CA ARG A 78 5.37 -6.62 -12.96
C ARG A 78 4.00 -7.13 -13.42
N PRO A 79 3.87 -7.55 -14.68
CA PRO A 79 2.66 -8.22 -15.15
C PRO A 79 2.32 -9.44 -14.29
N PRO A 80 1.05 -9.84 -14.19
CA PRO A 80 0.66 -11.01 -13.41
C PRO A 80 1.39 -12.28 -13.82
N ASN A 81 1.64 -13.17 -12.86
CA ASN A 81 2.39 -14.43 -13.02
C ASN A 81 3.88 -14.23 -13.38
N GLN A 82 4.40 -13.00 -13.45
CA GLN A 82 5.84 -12.77 -13.57
C GLN A 82 6.52 -12.89 -12.20
N ALA A 83 7.69 -13.52 -12.17
CA ALA A 83 8.41 -13.79 -10.93
C ALA A 83 8.98 -12.50 -10.28
N ALA A 84 9.45 -11.57 -11.11
CA ALA A 84 10.13 -10.34 -10.70
C ALA A 84 9.66 -9.16 -11.55
N PRO A 85 9.74 -7.92 -11.02
CA PRO A 85 9.48 -6.73 -11.80
C PRO A 85 10.57 -6.48 -12.84
N GLU A 86 10.18 -5.83 -13.92
CA GLU A 86 11.04 -5.45 -15.04
C GLU A 86 11.22 -3.94 -15.10
N TRP A 87 12.40 -3.50 -15.51
CA TRP A 87 12.73 -2.09 -15.73
C TRP A 87 12.87 -1.84 -17.22
N ILE A 88 11.82 -1.25 -17.78
CA ILE A 88 11.59 -1.16 -19.22
C ILE A 88 11.75 0.31 -19.62
N ALA A 89 12.41 0.59 -20.75
CA ALA A 89 12.43 1.95 -21.27
C ALA A 89 11.00 2.39 -21.61
N ALA A 90 10.63 3.63 -21.29
CA ALA A 90 9.26 4.09 -21.51
C ALA A 90 8.84 4.02 -22.99
N SER A 91 9.79 4.15 -23.92
CA SER A 91 9.55 3.98 -25.37
C SER A 91 9.16 2.56 -25.78
N ASP A 92 9.53 1.57 -24.97
CA ASP A 92 9.38 0.14 -25.27
C ASP A 92 8.19 -0.47 -24.51
N TYR A 93 7.49 0.33 -23.72
CA TYR A 93 6.34 -0.09 -22.93
C TYR A 93 5.04 0.23 -23.66
N ASP A 94 4.29 -0.81 -24.01
CA ASP A 94 3.03 -0.71 -24.78
C ASP A 94 1.79 -1.16 -23.98
N ALA A 95 1.97 -1.50 -22.70
CA ALA A 95 0.90 -1.97 -21.83
C ALA A 95 0.18 -0.81 -21.11
N ASP A 96 -1.10 -1.02 -20.86
CA ASP A 96 -1.91 -0.17 -19.98
C ASP A 96 -1.98 -0.83 -18.59
N ASP A 97 -1.00 -0.53 -17.74
CA ASP A 97 -0.90 -1.04 -16.37
C ASP A 97 -0.97 0.14 -15.39
N PRO A 98 -2.12 0.35 -14.70
CA PRO A 98 -2.25 1.44 -13.74
C PRO A 98 -1.31 1.31 -12.54
N ASN A 99 -0.77 0.11 -12.31
CA ASN A 99 0.08 -0.21 -11.17
C ASN A 99 1.58 -0.07 -11.48
N ALA A 100 1.92 0.24 -12.73
CA ALA A 100 3.30 0.47 -13.13
C ALA A 100 3.81 1.81 -12.60
N LEU A 101 5.07 1.83 -12.14
CA LEU A 101 5.76 3.04 -11.71
C LEU A 101 6.50 3.65 -12.89
N PHE A 102 6.03 4.80 -13.35
CA PHE A 102 6.70 5.61 -14.37
C PHE A 102 7.72 6.51 -13.69
N VAL A 103 8.99 6.38 -14.06
CA VAL A 103 10.11 7.14 -13.47
C VAL A 103 10.79 7.94 -14.59
N GLN A 104 10.71 9.26 -14.49
CA GLN A 104 11.18 10.17 -15.54
C GLN A 104 12.03 11.31 -14.96
N SER A 105 13.23 11.50 -15.49
CA SER A 105 14.05 12.69 -15.24
C SER A 105 13.43 13.87 -15.99
N ILE A 106 13.11 14.93 -15.25
CA ILE A 106 12.56 16.18 -15.80
C ILE A 106 13.63 17.27 -15.88
N ASP A 107 14.65 17.21 -15.02
CA ASP A 107 15.88 18.01 -15.07
C ASP A 107 17.03 17.22 -14.39
N LYS A 108 18.28 17.68 -14.52
CA LYS A 108 19.41 17.12 -13.76
C LYS A 108 19.25 17.19 -12.23
N ASN A 109 18.35 18.04 -11.74
CA ASN A 109 18.06 18.25 -10.33
C ASN A 109 16.67 17.76 -9.91
N ALA A 110 15.90 17.11 -10.81
CA ALA A 110 14.55 16.67 -10.50
C ALA A 110 14.12 15.44 -11.28
N LEU A 111 13.38 14.58 -10.58
CA LEU A 111 12.83 13.34 -11.09
C LEU A 111 11.34 13.29 -10.72
N GLN A 112 10.52 12.85 -11.66
CA GLN A 112 9.09 12.62 -11.52
C GLN A 112 8.81 11.12 -11.44
N ILE A 113 7.95 10.74 -10.51
CA ILE A 113 7.40 9.38 -10.38
C ILE A 113 5.88 9.47 -10.47
N ASN A 114 5.27 8.74 -11.41
CA ASN A 114 3.82 8.59 -11.49
C ASN A 114 3.41 7.14 -11.29
N VAL A 115 2.36 6.92 -10.51
CA VAL A 115 1.73 5.61 -10.33
C VAL A 115 0.31 5.81 -9.87
N ASP A 116 -0.63 5.04 -10.42
CA ASP A 116 -2.03 5.00 -9.97
C ASP A 116 -2.65 6.38 -9.67
N GLY A 117 -2.44 7.33 -10.60
CA GLY A 117 -2.97 8.69 -10.48
C GLY A 117 -2.25 9.63 -9.50
N VAL A 118 -1.22 9.14 -8.79
CA VAL A 118 -0.35 9.92 -7.90
C VAL A 118 0.90 10.38 -8.63
N CYS A 119 1.26 11.65 -8.48
CA CYS A 119 2.49 12.24 -8.99
C CYS A 119 3.40 12.72 -7.85
N VAL A 120 4.61 12.16 -7.77
CA VAL A 120 5.66 12.55 -6.82
C VAL A 120 6.81 13.17 -7.59
N ILE A 121 7.19 14.40 -7.23
CA ILE A 121 8.42 15.02 -7.71
C ILE A 121 9.46 14.98 -6.60
N ILE A 122 10.65 14.48 -6.92
CA ILE A 122 11.81 14.44 -6.03
C ILE A 122 12.87 15.34 -6.63
N ALA A 123 13.25 16.41 -5.93
CA ALA A 123 14.11 17.44 -6.46
C ALA A 123 15.13 17.97 -5.44
N THR A 124 16.19 18.59 -5.92
CA THR A 124 17.07 19.43 -5.09
C THR A 124 16.58 20.88 -5.10
N ARG A 125 17.04 21.69 -4.15
CA ARG A 125 16.78 23.14 -4.08
C ARG A 125 17.28 23.90 -5.30
N GLN A 126 18.10 23.32 -6.16
CA GLN A 126 18.60 24.01 -7.36
C GLN A 126 17.60 23.93 -8.53
N TRP A 127 16.59 23.07 -8.44
CA TRP A 127 15.61 22.90 -9.50
C TRP A 127 14.62 24.08 -9.61
N GLN A 128 14.27 24.43 -10.84
CA GLN A 128 13.32 25.48 -11.17
C GLN A 128 12.18 24.90 -12.02
N ALA A 129 10.96 24.88 -11.48
CA ALA A 129 9.83 24.23 -12.14
C ALA A 129 9.32 24.93 -13.40
N SER A 130 9.78 26.15 -13.70
CA SER A 130 9.44 26.87 -14.95
C SER A 130 9.83 26.12 -16.22
N GLU A 131 10.63 25.05 -16.09
CA GLU A 131 11.06 24.18 -17.19
C GLU A 131 10.10 23.01 -17.46
N VAL A 132 9.11 22.78 -16.60
CA VAL A 132 8.10 21.72 -16.78
C VAL A 132 7.01 22.19 -17.76
N PRO A 133 6.80 21.51 -18.90
CA PRO A 133 5.75 21.88 -19.84
C PRO A 133 4.36 21.47 -19.34
N GLY A 134 3.44 22.43 -19.29
CA GLY A 134 2.01 22.18 -19.04
C GLY A 134 1.58 22.27 -17.57
N GLU A 135 0.29 22.01 -17.33
CA GLU A 135 -0.28 21.94 -15.98
C GLU A 135 -0.07 20.53 -15.44
N MET A 136 0.83 20.39 -14.45
CA MET A 136 1.13 19.12 -13.81
C MET A 136 0.47 19.08 -12.42
N LYS A 137 -0.39 18.09 -12.20
CA LYS A 137 -0.94 17.81 -10.86
C LYS A 137 0.14 17.08 -10.06
N VAL A 138 0.72 17.72 -9.04
CA VAL A 138 1.79 17.14 -8.20
C VAL A 138 1.26 16.84 -6.81
N ASP A 139 1.18 15.58 -6.41
CA ASP A 139 0.66 15.25 -5.07
C ASP A 139 1.73 15.48 -4.00
N VAL A 140 2.98 15.12 -4.27
CA VAL A 140 4.10 15.34 -3.35
C VAL A 140 5.29 15.99 -4.04
N LEU A 141 5.82 17.04 -3.45
CA LEU A 141 7.12 17.62 -3.78
C LEU A 141 8.11 17.33 -2.64
N VAL A 142 9.06 16.44 -2.88
CA VAL A 142 10.16 16.14 -1.95
C VAL A 142 11.38 16.98 -2.32
N ILE A 143 11.90 17.75 -1.35
CA ILE A 143 13.12 18.55 -1.55
C ILE A 143 14.26 17.97 -0.71
N THR A 144 15.22 17.33 -1.38
CA THR A 144 16.15 16.41 -0.72
C THR A 144 17.28 17.08 0.05
N ASP A 145 17.60 18.34 -0.26
CA ASP A 145 18.68 19.11 0.36
C ASP A 145 18.19 20.43 0.98
N ALA A 146 16.89 20.50 1.33
CA ALA A 146 16.26 21.65 2.00
C ALA A 146 15.78 21.29 3.40
N SER A 147 15.87 22.26 4.31
CA SER A 147 15.10 22.24 5.54
C SER A 147 13.81 23.04 5.42
N ALA A 148 12.90 22.87 6.38
CA ALA A 148 11.63 23.61 6.42
C ALA A 148 11.81 25.13 6.29
N ALA A 149 12.81 25.70 6.98
CA ALA A 149 13.11 27.12 6.92
C ALA A 149 13.59 27.60 5.54
N GLN A 150 14.09 26.68 4.70
CA GLN A 150 14.57 26.99 3.35
C GLN A 150 13.47 26.87 2.28
N LEU A 151 12.30 26.32 2.60
CA LEU A 151 11.20 26.21 1.64
C LEU A 151 10.66 27.57 1.18
N THR A 152 10.81 28.62 1.99
CA THR A 152 10.41 30.00 1.63
C THR A 152 11.49 30.75 0.85
N SER A 153 12.63 30.12 0.56
CA SER A 153 13.71 30.75 -0.21
C SER A 153 13.62 30.39 -1.68
N GLU A 154 14.10 31.28 -2.55
CA GLU A 154 14.24 30.97 -3.97
C GLU A 154 15.36 29.94 -4.20
N PRO A 155 15.19 29.03 -5.19
CA PRO A 155 14.07 28.92 -6.12
C PRO A 155 12.87 28.10 -5.59
N THR A 156 12.99 27.49 -4.40
CA THR A 156 12.00 26.55 -3.86
C THR A 156 10.62 27.18 -3.64
N ALA A 157 10.56 28.46 -3.26
CA ALA A 157 9.30 29.20 -3.12
C ALA A 157 8.55 29.33 -4.46
N SER A 158 9.24 29.75 -5.53
CA SER A 158 8.66 29.84 -6.86
C SER A 158 8.20 28.48 -7.39
N THR A 159 8.98 27.42 -7.16
CA THR A 159 8.63 26.06 -7.57
C THR A 159 7.34 25.58 -6.90
N GLN A 160 7.18 25.79 -5.59
CA GLN A 160 5.93 25.46 -4.88
C GLN A 160 4.74 26.27 -5.40
N GLN A 161 4.94 27.55 -5.66
CA GLN A 161 3.91 28.42 -6.21
C GLN A 161 3.50 28.01 -7.63
N PHE A 162 4.41 27.47 -8.43
CA PHE A 162 4.11 27.04 -9.79
C PHE A 162 3.39 25.68 -9.82
N LEU A 163 3.86 24.71 -9.03
CA LEU A 163 3.35 23.34 -9.06
C LEU A 163 2.09 23.13 -8.22
N HIS A 164 1.87 23.98 -7.21
CA HIS A 164 0.80 23.81 -6.22
C HIS A 164 0.68 22.37 -5.70
N PRO A 165 1.75 21.80 -5.09
CA PRO A 165 1.71 20.42 -4.64
C PRO A 165 0.76 20.26 -3.45
N ARG A 166 0.19 19.07 -3.23
CA ARG A 166 -0.64 18.81 -2.04
C ARG A 166 0.24 18.79 -0.78
N TYR A 167 1.37 18.09 -0.87
CA TYR A 167 2.38 18.00 0.19
C TYR A 167 3.75 18.47 -0.27
N VAL A 168 4.48 19.13 0.64
CA VAL A 168 5.91 19.44 0.48
C VAL A 168 6.68 18.80 1.62
N VAL A 169 7.70 18.01 1.27
CA VAL A 169 8.50 17.23 2.23
C VAL A 169 9.98 17.66 2.13
N PRO A 170 10.47 18.53 3.01
CA PRO A 170 11.90 18.84 3.12
C PRO A 170 12.64 17.71 3.88
N LEU A 171 13.76 17.24 3.35
CA LEU A 171 14.52 16.13 3.97
C LEU A 171 15.67 16.57 4.88
N MET A 172 16.01 17.86 4.97
CA MET A 172 17.01 18.31 5.93
C MET A 172 16.33 18.72 7.22
N ILE A 173 16.75 18.10 8.32
CA ILE A 173 16.21 18.42 9.66
C ILE A 173 16.65 19.83 10.06
N ALA A 174 15.74 20.79 10.07
CA ALA A 174 15.88 22.01 10.86
C ALA A 174 14.88 21.96 12.02
N GLN A 175 15.40 21.90 13.25
CA GLN A 175 14.63 21.80 14.50
C GLN A 175 13.70 23.00 14.79
N SER A 176 13.64 24.01 13.92
CA SER A 176 12.71 25.13 14.10
C SER A 176 11.37 24.80 13.47
N GLN A 177 10.39 24.39 14.29
CA GLN A 177 8.99 24.33 13.89
C GLN A 177 8.59 25.65 13.21
N GLN A 178 8.22 25.58 11.93
CA GLN A 178 7.36 26.61 11.36
C GLN A 178 5.93 26.33 11.84
N ASN A 179 5.19 27.38 12.19
CA ASN A 179 3.85 27.29 12.80
C ASN A 179 2.79 26.59 11.92
N SER A 180 3.10 26.24 10.67
CA SER A 180 2.20 25.59 9.71
C SER A 180 2.66 24.19 9.27
N SER A 181 3.75 23.66 9.85
CA SER A 181 4.27 22.34 9.51
C SER A 181 3.65 21.25 10.38
N GLU A 182 3.20 20.17 9.76
CA GLU A 182 2.87 18.93 10.45
C GLU A 182 4.17 18.13 10.66
N VAL A 183 4.36 17.57 11.85
CA VAL A 183 5.58 16.84 12.22
C VAL A 183 5.19 15.41 12.52
N LEU A 184 5.74 14.47 11.75
CA LEU A 184 5.59 13.04 11.94
C LEU A 184 6.91 12.50 12.52
N ASP A 185 6.82 11.74 13.61
CA ASP A 185 7.99 11.17 14.30
C ASP A 185 8.51 9.87 13.66
N HIS A 186 7.91 9.48 12.54
CA HIS A 186 8.31 8.39 11.67
C HIS A 186 8.63 8.89 10.26
N ASN A 187 9.18 8.00 9.45
CA ASN A 187 9.73 8.38 8.15
C ASN A 187 8.80 8.15 6.95
N THR A 188 7.53 7.89 7.17
CA THR A 188 6.60 7.45 6.12
C THR A 188 5.42 8.41 5.98
N LEU A 189 5.11 8.82 4.75
CA LEU A 189 3.91 9.54 4.37
C LEU A 189 3.05 8.65 3.47
N ALA A 190 1.76 8.50 3.80
CA ALA A 190 0.78 7.90 2.91
C ALA A 190 0.24 8.92 1.91
N VAL A 191 0.04 8.49 0.66
CA VAL A 191 -0.45 9.34 -0.43
C VAL A 191 -1.33 8.49 -1.34
N SER A 192 -2.55 8.91 -1.63
CA SER A 192 -3.38 8.30 -2.68
C SER A 192 -3.88 9.34 -3.68
N ALA A 193 -4.42 8.87 -4.80
CA ALA A 193 -5.08 9.69 -5.81
C ALA A 193 -6.49 10.13 -5.33
N ALA A 194 -6.57 10.73 -4.14
CA ALA A 194 -7.82 11.28 -3.65
C ALA A 194 -8.23 12.55 -4.42
N ASP A 195 -9.53 12.86 -4.38
CA ASP A 195 -10.04 14.14 -4.85
C ASP A 195 -9.29 15.26 -4.13
N ARG A 196 -8.63 16.11 -4.92
CA ARG A 196 -7.99 17.30 -4.40
C ARG A 196 -9.10 18.27 -4.01
N ASP A 197 -9.36 18.39 -2.72
CA ASP A 197 -9.88 19.65 -2.23
C ASP A 197 -8.85 20.74 -2.55
N GLU A 198 -9.30 21.94 -2.94
CA GLU A 198 -8.45 23.12 -3.22
C GLU A 198 -7.77 23.66 -1.93
N GLU A 199 -7.38 22.77 -1.01
CA GLU A 199 -6.66 23.10 0.19
C GLU A 199 -5.25 23.63 -0.14
N ALA A 200 -4.76 24.50 0.75
CA ALA A 200 -3.39 24.98 0.66
C ALA A 200 -2.38 23.82 0.82
N THR A 201 -1.28 23.90 0.08
CA THR A 201 -0.12 23.02 0.22
C THR A 201 0.29 22.85 1.70
N LYS A 202 0.40 21.60 2.14
CA LYS A 202 0.83 21.25 3.50
C LYS A 202 2.32 20.91 3.53
N THR A 203 3.05 21.44 4.50
CA THR A 203 4.46 21.05 4.74
C THR A 203 4.50 19.92 5.76
N ILE A 204 5.01 18.76 5.37
CA ILE A 204 5.14 17.58 6.22
C ILE A 204 6.62 17.38 6.57
N LEU A 205 6.95 17.36 7.86
CA LEU A 205 8.29 17.05 8.35
C LEU A 205 8.33 15.60 8.80
N LEU A 206 9.03 14.77 8.04
CA LEU A 206 9.25 13.37 8.36
C LEU A 206 10.53 13.20 9.20
N SER A 207 10.51 12.25 10.13
CA SER A 207 11.74 11.67 10.68
C SER A 207 12.48 10.88 9.59
N HIS A 208 13.74 10.53 9.82
CA HIS A 208 14.49 9.59 8.97
C HIS A 208 14.56 8.19 9.57
N THR A 209 13.97 8.02 10.75
CA THR A 209 13.92 6.73 11.45
C THR A 209 12.57 6.08 11.17
N PRO A 210 12.54 4.82 10.67
CA PRO A 210 11.32 4.04 10.59
C PRO A 210 10.62 3.92 11.95
N TRP A 211 9.30 3.90 11.92
CA TRP A 211 8.54 3.58 13.13
C TRP A 211 8.79 2.13 13.54
N GLU A 212 9.05 1.92 14.83
CA GLU A 212 9.18 0.59 15.41
C GLU A 212 7.90 0.17 16.11
N MET A 213 7.36 -0.98 15.70
CA MET A 213 6.16 -1.52 16.31
C MET A 213 6.42 -1.92 17.78
N PRO A 214 5.54 -1.53 18.72
CA PRO A 214 5.62 -1.96 20.11
C PRO A 214 5.61 -3.49 20.23
N ALA A 215 6.45 -4.04 21.13
CA ALA A 215 6.71 -5.47 21.22
C ALA A 215 5.46 -6.36 21.39
N ASP A 216 4.43 -5.86 22.08
CA ASP A 216 3.16 -6.57 22.28
C ASP A 216 2.32 -6.65 21.00
N LEU A 217 2.36 -5.62 20.16
CA LEU A 217 1.77 -5.64 18.81
C LEU A 217 2.62 -6.44 17.83
N THR A 218 3.95 -6.34 17.91
CA THR A 218 4.90 -7.07 17.04
C THR A 218 4.61 -8.56 17.07
N THR A 219 4.48 -9.15 18.26
CA THR A 219 4.17 -10.59 18.40
C THR A 219 2.86 -10.98 17.71
N LEU A 220 1.84 -10.11 17.77
CA LEU A 220 0.54 -10.40 17.16
C LEU A 220 0.58 -10.28 15.64
N PHE A 221 1.28 -9.27 15.12
CA PHE A 221 1.51 -9.13 13.68
C PHE A 221 2.33 -10.29 13.15
N ASP A 222 3.44 -10.64 13.81
CA ASP A 222 4.32 -11.74 13.38
C ASP A 222 3.58 -13.08 13.29
N ASN A 223 2.66 -13.36 14.24
CA ASN A 223 1.81 -14.55 14.17
C ASN A 223 0.86 -14.52 12.96
N MET A 224 0.19 -13.38 12.72
CA MET A 224 -0.70 -13.21 11.57
C MET A 224 0.07 -13.36 10.25
N GLU A 225 1.23 -12.73 10.14
CA GLU A 225 2.09 -12.79 8.95
C GLU A 225 2.68 -14.18 8.75
N GLY A 226 3.03 -14.88 9.83
CA GLY A 226 3.43 -16.28 9.79
C GLY A 226 2.33 -17.17 9.20
N ALA A 227 1.08 -17.01 9.64
CA ALA A 227 -0.06 -17.75 9.09
C ALA A 227 -0.35 -17.41 7.61
N CYS A 228 -0.17 -16.15 7.24
CA CYS A 228 -0.24 -15.71 5.84
C CYS A 228 0.87 -16.39 5.01
N SER A 229 2.12 -16.37 5.47
CA SER A 229 3.27 -17.00 4.81
C SER A 229 3.10 -18.52 4.66
N ASP A 230 2.56 -19.20 5.68
CA ASP A 230 2.28 -20.64 5.59
C ASP A 230 1.18 -20.95 4.57
N SER A 231 0.19 -20.06 4.45
CA SER A 231 -0.84 -20.15 3.42
C SER A 231 -0.23 -19.92 2.03
N GLN A 232 0.61 -18.90 1.87
CA GLN A 232 1.34 -18.63 0.62
C GLN A 232 2.08 -19.87 0.10
N LYS A 233 2.79 -20.60 0.97
CA LYS A 233 3.51 -21.83 0.58
C LYS A 233 2.58 -22.90 0.00
N VAL A 234 1.35 -23.03 0.51
CA VAL A 234 0.37 -24.00 0.00
C VAL A 234 -0.20 -23.55 -1.33
N PHE A 235 -0.58 -22.27 -1.44
CA PHE A 235 -1.21 -21.75 -2.64
C PHE A 235 -0.23 -21.56 -3.80
N ALA A 236 1.03 -21.23 -3.53
CA ALA A 236 2.07 -21.01 -4.54
C ALA A 236 2.28 -22.19 -5.50
N GLU A 237 2.01 -23.41 -5.02
CA GLU A 237 2.18 -24.65 -5.80
C GLU A 237 0.99 -24.95 -6.72
N LEU A 238 -0.12 -24.21 -6.61
CA LEU A 238 -1.35 -24.52 -7.35
C LEU A 238 -1.32 -23.96 -8.77
N SER A 239 -1.74 -24.78 -9.74
CA SER A 239 -2.02 -24.28 -11.09
C SER A 239 -3.29 -23.41 -11.12
N ALA A 240 -3.46 -22.60 -12.16
CA ALA A 240 -4.71 -21.86 -12.36
C ALA A 240 -5.94 -22.78 -12.45
N ALA A 241 -5.79 -23.98 -13.04
CA ALA A 241 -6.86 -24.97 -13.10
C ALA A 241 -7.23 -25.51 -11.70
N GLN A 242 -6.22 -25.81 -10.87
CA GLN A 242 -6.42 -26.22 -9.48
C GLN A 242 -7.07 -25.11 -8.65
N LEU A 243 -6.63 -23.87 -8.81
CA LEU A 243 -7.26 -22.71 -8.16
C LEU A 243 -8.75 -22.55 -8.52
N ASN A 244 -9.07 -22.79 -9.79
CA ASN A 244 -10.42 -22.68 -10.32
C ASN A 244 -11.28 -23.94 -10.12
N PHE A 245 -10.75 -24.99 -9.48
CA PHE A 245 -11.50 -26.22 -9.25
C PHE A 245 -12.79 -25.95 -8.46
N GLN A 246 -13.93 -26.37 -9.03
CA GLN A 246 -15.25 -26.24 -8.44
C GLN A 246 -15.69 -27.57 -7.79
N PRO A 247 -15.64 -27.70 -6.46
CA PRO A 247 -15.96 -28.95 -5.78
C PRO A 247 -17.44 -29.33 -5.93
N ALA A 248 -17.71 -30.58 -6.33
CA ALA A 248 -19.08 -31.10 -6.46
C ALA A 248 -19.87 -31.13 -5.13
N ASN A 249 -19.18 -31.08 -3.99
CA ASN A 249 -19.80 -31.02 -2.66
C ASN A 249 -20.33 -29.62 -2.29
N GLY A 250 -20.22 -28.63 -3.19
CA GLY A 250 -20.72 -27.27 -2.99
C GLY A 250 -19.88 -26.40 -2.06
N THR A 251 -18.67 -26.84 -1.68
CA THR A 251 -17.72 -25.98 -0.96
C THR A 251 -17.08 -24.95 -1.89
N HIS A 252 -16.56 -23.86 -1.33
CA HIS A 252 -15.85 -22.82 -2.10
C HIS A 252 -14.65 -23.38 -2.85
N THR A 253 -14.25 -22.73 -3.96
CA THR A 253 -13.04 -23.09 -4.71
C THR A 253 -11.77 -22.75 -3.92
N PRO A 254 -10.59 -23.30 -4.28
CA PRO A 254 -9.33 -22.81 -3.72
C PRO A 254 -9.14 -21.31 -3.96
N ARG A 255 -9.37 -20.79 -5.19
CA ARG A 255 -9.27 -19.35 -5.49
C ARG A 255 -10.12 -18.48 -4.57
N TRP A 256 -11.37 -18.89 -4.33
CA TRP A 256 -12.24 -18.17 -3.40
C TRP A 256 -11.62 -18.06 -2.01
N ASN A 257 -10.95 -19.13 -1.53
CA ASN A 257 -10.36 -19.11 -0.19
C ASN A 257 -9.20 -18.11 -0.11
N VAL A 258 -8.32 -18.04 -1.13
CA VAL A 258 -7.23 -17.04 -1.13
C VAL A 258 -7.76 -15.62 -1.28
N GLU A 259 -8.67 -15.36 -2.23
CA GLU A 259 -9.29 -14.04 -2.40
C GLU A 259 -10.05 -13.60 -1.13
N HIS A 260 -10.71 -14.53 -0.45
CA HIS A 260 -11.42 -14.26 0.81
C HIS A 260 -10.46 -13.96 1.97
N MET A 261 -9.38 -14.72 2.11
CA MET A 261 -8.37 -14.50 3.16
C MET A 261 -7.75 -13.11 3.03
N MET A 262 -7.16 -12.82 1.88
CA MET A 262 -6.50 -11.53 1.62
C MET A 262 -7.52 -10.37 1.61
N GLY A 263 -8.69 -10.57 1.02
CA GLY A 263 -9.73 -9.53 0.92
C GLY A 263 -10.30 -9.12 2.29
N ARG A 264 -10.41 -10.05 3.24
CA ARG A 264 -10.85 -9.72 4.61
C ARG A 264 -9.79 -8.99 5.40
N GLN A 265 -8.53 -9.43 5.32
CA GLN A 265 -7.43 -8.75 5.97
C GLN A 265 -7.32 -7.30 5.44
N LEU A 266 -7.25 -7.13 4.12
CA LEU A 266 -7.16 -5.81 3.49
C LEU A 266 -8.30 -4.89 3.91
N GLN A 267 -9.54 -5.39 3.91
CA GLN A 267 -10.70 -4.60 4.34
C GLN A 267 -10.61 -4.17 5.80
N PHE A 268 -10.27 -5.06 6.73
CA PHE A 268 -10.25 -4.69 8.14
C PHE A 268 -9.15 -3.68 8.45
N PHE A 269 -7.95 -3.85 7.90
CA PHE A 269 -6.85 -2.93 8.15
C PHE A 269 -7.03 -1.60 7.44
N SER A 270 -7.47 -1.58 6.18
CA SER A 270 -7.75 -0.32 5.48
C SER A 270 -8.85 0.50 6.14
N GLN A 271 -9.88 -0.13 6.72
CA GLN A 271 -10.90 0.57 7.53
C GLN A 271 -10.33 1.24 8.78
N ILE A 272 -9.38 0.57 9.44
CA ILE A 272 -8.72 1.12 10.62
C ILE A 272 -7.81 2.27 10.21
N TYR A 273 -6.96 2.06 9.22
CA TYR A 273 -6.00 3.06 8.74
C TYR A 273 -6.70 4.28 8.16
N HIS A 274 -7.75 4.11 7.36
CA HIS A 274 -8.59 5.21 6.87
C HIS A 274 -9.18 6.08 7.98
N ALA A 275 -9.51 5.49 9.13
CA ALA A 275 -10.06 6.22 10.26
C ALA A 275 -9.00 7.10 10.98
N PHE A 276 -7.71 6.84 10.75
CA PHE A 276 -6.60 7.67 11.21
C PHE A 276 -6.13 8.65 10.13
N ASP A 277 -6.00 8.17 8.90
CA ASP A 277 -5.51 8.91 7.75
C ASP A 277 -6.34 8.58 6.51
N ALA A 278 -7.09 9.56 6.03
CA ALA A 278 -7.97 9.42 4.88
C ALA A 278 -7.22 9.20 3.56
N GLU A 279 -5.90 9.45 3.51
CA GLU A 279 -5.06 9.10 2.37
C GLU A 279 -4.98 7.58 2.15
N ILE A 280 -5.31 6.77 3.16
CA ILE A 280 -5.51 5.34 3.00
C ILE A 280 -6.99 5.10 2.64
N PRO A 281 -7.32 4.67 1.40
CA PRO A 281 -8.70 4.36 1.04
C PRO A 281 -9.18 3.10 1.75
N VAL A 282 -10.49 3.00 1.97
CA VAL A 282 -11.12 1.74 2.42
C VAL A 282 -11.18 0.78 1.24
N MET A 283 -10.36 -0.28 1.28
CA MET A 283 -10.23 -1.24 0.19
C MET A 283 -11.05 -2.51 0.47
N ASN A 284 -11.87 -2.93 -0.48
CA ASN A 284 -12.71 -4.12 -0.32
C ASN A 284 -12.63 -5.05 -1.54
N LEU A 285 -11.70 -6.00 -1.46
CA LEU A 285 -11.52 -7.05 -2.47
C LEU A 285 -12.21 -8.38 -2.10
N ASN A 286 -13.21 -8.34 -1.21
CA ASN A 286 -13.86 -9.56 -0.77
C ASN A 286 -14.70 -10.19 -1.90
N PRO A 287 -14.53 -11.49 -2.19
CA PRO A 287 -15.41 -12.18 -3.12
C PRO A 287 -16.82 -12.31 -2.53
N LYS A 288 -17.81 -12.50 -3.40
CA LYS A 288 -19.16 -12.83 -2.94
C LYS A 288 -19.15 -14.15 -2.16
N GLN A 289 -19.96 -14.20 -1.09
CA GLN A 289 -19.89 -15.29 -0.11
C GLN A 289 -20.49 -16.60 -0.61
N MET A 290 -21.56 -16.55 -1.41
CA MET A 290 -22.23 -17.77 -1.86
C MET A 290 -21.47 -18.35 -3.05
N PRO A 291 -21.15 -19.66 -3.07
CA PRO A 291 -20.44 -20.28 -4.18
C PRO A 291 -21.11 -20.05 -5.55
N ALA A 292 -22.44 -19.99 -5.59
CA ALA A 292 -23.19 -19.75 -6.82
C ALA A 292 -23.10 -18.31 -7.34
N ASP A 293 -22.76 -17.35 -6.47
CA ASP A 293 -22.66 -15.93 -6.81
C ASP A 293 -21.19 -15.52 -7.07
N TYR A 294 -20.25 -16.44 -6.89
CA TYR A 294 -18.82 -16.16 -6.97
C TYR A 294 -18.33 -16.19 -8.42
N GLU A 295 -17.64 -15.12 -8.81
CA GLU A 295 -16.90 -14.99 -10.06
C GLU A 295 -15.43 -14.78 -9.71
N PHE A 296 -14.53 -15.53 -10.36
CA PHE A 296 -13.10 -15.38 -10.17
C PHE A 296 -12.68 -13.96 -10.58
N ALA A 297 -11.96 -13.25 -9.70
CA ALA A 297 -11.46 -11.92 -10.05
C ALA A 297 -10.41 -12.01 -11.18
N HIS A 298 -9.51 -13.00 -11.06
CA HIS A 298 -8.42 -13.23 -12.00
C HIS A 298 -8.27 -14.73 -12.32
N PRO A 299 -9.14 -15.31 -13.14
CA PRO A 299 -9.14 -16.77 -13.40
C PRO A 299 -7.83 -17.31 -14.01
N GLN A 300 -7.02 -16.44 -14.61
CA GLN A 300 -5.74 -16.77 -15.25
C GLN A 300 -4.53 -16.71 -14.29
N TRP A 301 -4.70 -16.17 -13.08
CA TRP A 301 -3.60 -16.12 -12.11
C TRP A 301 -3.30 -17.51 -11.59
N ASP A 302 -2.03 -17.85 -11.52
CA ASP A 302 -1.57 -19.08 -10.89
C ASP A 302 -1.44 -18.92 -9.37
N GLY A 303 -1.04 -20.01 -8.72
CA GLY A 303 -0.82 -20.07 -7.29
C GLY A 303 0.20 -19.07 -6.79
N ALA A 304 1.28 -18.85 -7.55
CA ALA A 304 2.36 -17.95 -7.18
C ALA A 304 1.89 -16.49 -7.20
N GLU A 305 1.08 -16.09 -8.16
CA GLU A 305 0.49 -14.74 -8.20
C GLU A 305 -0.54 -14.53 -7.08
N GLU A 306 -1.40 -15.51 -6.79
CA GLU A 306 -2.33 -15.44 -5.65
C GLU A 306 -1.59 -15.37 -4.30
N ALA A 307 -0.50 -16.14 -4.16
CA ALA A 307 0.37 -16.07 -2.99
C ALA A 307 1.03 -14.69 -2.86
N ARG A 308 1.46 -14.11 -3.97
CA ARG A 308 2.00 -12.75 -4.00
C ARG A 308 0.96 -11.70 -3.61
N GLN A 309 -0.31 -11.88 -3.98
CA GLN A 309 -1.38 -11.01 -3.54
C GLN A 309 -1.61 -11.07 -2.02
N MET A 310 -1.53 -12.27 -1.42
CA MET A 310 -1.53 -12.40 0.05
C MET A 310 -0.36 -11.66 0.69
N GLN A 311 0.84 -11.78 0.10
CA GLN A 311 2.04 -11.05 0.56
C GLN A 311 1.82 -9.53 0.50
N ARG A 312 1.36 -8.98 -0.64
CA ARG A 312 1.07 -7.54 -0.79
C ARG A 312 0.12 -7.00 0.27
N VAL A 313 -0.94 -7.76 0.61
CA VAL A 313 -1.87 -7.38 1.67
C VAL A 313 -1.20 -7.42 3.05
N SER A 314 -0.34 -8.41 3.30
CA SER A 314 0.45 -8.48 4.52
C SER A 314 1.40 -7.29 4.66
N GLU A 315 2.12 -6.96 3.59
CA GLU A 315 3.03 -5.82 3.50
C GLU A 315 2.27 -4.50 3.67
N PHE A 316 1.08 -4.34 3.07
CA PHE A 316 0.20 -3.19 3.33
C PHE A 316 -0.10 -3.03 4.82
N CYS A 317 -0.44 -4.12 5.51
CA CYS A 317 -0.72 -4.09 6.93
C CYS A 317 0.50 -3.61 7.72
N ARG A 318 1.71 -4.08 7.37
CA ARG A 318 2.96 -3.68 8.04
C ARG A 318 3.37 -2.25 7.70
N ARG A 319 3.34 -1.88 6.42
CA ARG A 319 3.76 -0.59 5.84
C ARG A 319 3.09 0.60 6.51
N PHE A 320 1.80 0.48 6.83
CA PHE A 320 1.01 1.55 7.44
C PHE A 320 0.70 1.30 8.93
N ALA A 321 1.37 0.32 9.56
CA ALA A 321 1.13 0.02 10.97
C ALA A 321 1.54 1.16 11.92
N TYR A 322 2.34 2.13 11.47
CA TYR A 322 2.65 3.34 12.23
C TYR A 322 1.38 4.13 12.61
N LEU A 323 0.28 4.00 11.86
CA LEU A 323 -1.01 4.62 12.20
C LEU A 323 -1.64 4.04 13.47
N LEU A 324 -1.09 2.94 13.98
CA LEU A 324 -1.49 2.34 15.26
C LEU A 324 -0.63 2.84 16.43
N ASP A 325 0.26 3.82 16.20
CA ASP A 325 1.11 4.34 17.26
C ASP A 325 0.28 4.87 18.45
N GLY A 326 0.77 4.58 19.66
CA GLY A 326 0.07 4.86 20.91
C GLY A 326 -1.15 3.98 21.22
N MET A 327 -1.61 3.11 20.31
CA MET A 327 -2.72 2.19 20.56
C MET A 327 -2.25 0.94 21.33
N LYS A 328 -3.04 0.52 22.32
CA LYS A 328 -2.79 -0.77 22.99
C LYS A 328 -3.50 -1.91 22.28
N ALA A 329 -2.91 -3.10 22.31
CA ALA A 329 -3.49 -4.30 21.71
C ALA A 329 -4.94 -4.59 22.19
N ASP A 330 -5.27 -4.32 23.45
CA ASP A 330 -6.59 -4.60 24.01
C ASP A 330 -7.61 -3.44 23.85
N GLU A 331 -7.22 -2.37 23.17
CA GLU A 331 -8.11 -1.26 22.81
C GLU A 331 -8.84 -1.53 21.50
N LYS A 332 -10.02 -0.93 21.35
CA LYS A 332 -10.81 -1.03 20.12
C LYS A 332 -10.26 -0.05 19.09
N ALA A 333 -9.76 -0.58 17.98
CA ALA A 333 -9.31 0.23 16.85
C ALA A 333 -10.49 1.02 16.22
N PRO A 334 -10.30 2.31 15.87
CA PRO A 334 -11.25 3.08 15.08
C PRO A 334 -11.62 2.38 13.77
N GLY A 335 -12.83 2.60 13.25
CA GLY A 335 -13.33 1.92 12.06
C GLY A 335 -13.60 0.42 12.20
N SER A 336 -13.04 -0.25 13.22
CA SER A 336 -13.17 -1.69 13.41
C SER A 336 -14.46 -2.10 14.11
N ARG A 337 -15.02 -3.23 13.66
CA ARG A 337 -16.12 -3.93 14.34
C ARG A 337 -15.66 -4.88 15.44
N TRP A 338 -14.36 -5.20 15.49
CA TRP A 338 -13.81 -6.11 16.48
C TRP A 338 -13.74 -5.45 17.86
N PRO A 339 -13.85 -6.22 18.96
CA PRO A 339 -13.83 -5.67 20.30
C PRO A 339 -12.46 -5.07 20.69
N SER A 340 -11.37 -5.57 20.10
CA SER A 340 -10.01 -5.03 20.26
C SER A 340 -9.13 -5.33 19.05
N LEU A 341 -8.01 -4.62 18.93
CA LEU A 341 -6.98 -4.89 17.91
C LEU A 341 -6.42 -6.32 18.06
N ARG A 342 -6.18 -6.78 19.29
CA ARG A 342 -5.77 -8.16 19.60
C ARG A 342 -6.79 -9.17 19.07
N ALA A 343 -8.08 -8.93 19.29
CA ALA A 343 -9.12 -9.84 18.81
C ALA A 343 -9.15 -9.95 17.28
N LEU A 344 -8.91 -8.84 16.57
CA LEU A 344 -8.75 -8.85 15.11
C LEU A 344 -7.51 -9.64 14.69
N LEU A 345 -6.34 -9.35 15.23
CA LEU A 345 -5.08 -10.00 14.85
C LEU A 345 -5.11 -11.52 15.10
N VAL A 346 -5.61 -11.95 16.26
CA VAL A 346 -5.81 -13.38 16.57
C VAL A 346 -6.83 -14.02 15.63
N GLN A 347 -7.87 -13.29 15.25
CA GLN A 347 -8.82 -13.81 14.26
C GLN A 347 -8.16 -13.97 12.89
N MET A 348 -7.31 -13.04 12.45
CA MET A 348 -6.65 -13.12 11.15
C MET A 348 -5.68 -14.30 11.10
N ASP A 349 -4.89 -14.54 12.14
CA ASP A 349 -4.07 -15.75 12.28
C ASP A 349 -4.91 -17.03 12.07
N ARG A 350 -5.99 -17.20 12.86
CA ARG A 350 -6.88 -18.35 12.73
C ARG A 350 -7.57 -18.44 11.37
N HIS A 351 -7.96 -17.30 10.80
CA HIS A 351 -8.65 -17.22 9.51
C HIS A 351 -7.81 -17.83 8.39
N TYR A 352 -6.52 -17.47 8.31
CA TYR A 352 -5.60 -18.08 7.36
C TYR A 352 -5.46 -19.60 7.57
N GLN A 353 -5.26 -20.04 8.81
CA GLN A 353 -5.11 -21.46 9.12
C GLN A 353 -6.35 -22.29 8.72
N GLU A 354 -7.55 -21.80 9.04
CA GLU A 354 -8.81 -22.51 8.75
C GLU A 354 -9.07 -22.64 7.24
N HIS A 355 -8.91 -21.55 6.48
CA HIS A 355 -9.15 -21.55 5.04
C HIS A 355 -8.08 -22.32 4.27
N THR A 356 -6.83 -22.26 4.69
CA THR A 356 -5.74 -23.08 4.12
C THR A 356 -5.98 -24.57 4.38
N ALA A 357 -6.34 -24.97 5.61
CA ALA A 357 -6.70 -26.35 5.90
C ALA A 357 -7.90 -26.84 5.08
N ASN A 358 -8.88 -25.97 4.82
CA ASN A 358 -10.01 -26.29 3.95
C ASN A 358 -9.61 -26.42 2.48
N THR A 359 -8.59 -25.71 2.01
CA THR A 359 -8.04 -25.87 0.67
C THR A 359 -7.29 -27.20 0.52
N ILE A 360 -6.41 -27.54 1.48
CA ILE A 360 -5.65 -28.81 1.45
C ILE A 360 -6.58 -30.02 1.33
N LYS A 361 -7.71 -30.02 2.06
CA LYS A 361 -8.70 -31.10 1.98
C LYS A 361 -9.29 -31.31 0.57
N LYS A 362 -9.21 -30.31 -0.32
CA LYS A 362 -9.74 -30.39 -1.68
C LYS A 362 -8.86 -31.21 -2.62
N PHE A 363 -7.58 -31.34 -2.31
CA PHE A 363 -6.62 -32.07 -3.14
C PHE A 363 -6.99 -33.57 -3.26
N GLU A 364 -7.75 -34.07 -2.28
CA GLU A 364 -8.23 -35.45 -2.22
C GLU A 364 -9.65 -35.63 -2.81
N LEU A 365 -10.28 -34.55 -3.33
CA LEU A 365 -11.63 -34.64 -3.88
C LEU A 365 -11.62 -35.21 -5.30
N ALA A 366 -12.68 -35.97 -5.62
CA ALA A 366 -12.87 -36.48 -6.97
C ALA A 366 -12.95 -35.33 -7.99
N GLY A 367 -12.19 -35.45 -9.07
CA GLY A 367 -12.11 -34.42 -10.13
C GLY A 367 -11.09 -33.31 -9.87
N TRP A 368 -10.28 -33.40 -8.82
CA TRP A 368 -9.14 -32.51 -8.62
C TRP A 368 -8.20 -32.55 -9.85
N PRO A 369 -7.78 -31.39 -10.41
CA PRO A 369 -6.89 -31.37 -11.57
C PRO A 369 -5.49 -31.94 -11.27
N GLU A 370 -4.96 -32.79 -12.15
CA GLU A 370 -3.69 -33.52 -11.98
C GLU A 370 -2.42 -32.70 -12.31
N GLU A 371 -2.57 -31.48 -12.82
CA GLU A 371 -1.48 -30.64 -13.36
C GLU A 371 -0.40 -30.25 -12.36
#